data_AF-A0A932TDZ4-F1
#
_entry.id   AF-A0A932TDZ4-F1
#
_cell.length_a   1.000
_cell.length_b   1.000
_cell.length_c   1.000
_cell.angle_alpha   90.00
_cell.angle_beta   90.00
_cell.angle_gamma   90.00
#
_symmetry.space_group_name_H-M   'P 1'
#
loop_
_entity.id
_entity.type
_entity.pdbx_description
1 polymer ?
#
loop_
_entity_poly.entity_id
_entity_poly.type
_entity_poly.pdbx_seq_one_letter_code
_entity_poly.pdbx_strand_id
1 'polypeptide(L)'
;MIKQITFLVLTTIITITAIAQFTGPVNNNPVTWSFTAKKVADKTYEIHMLATISSGYHLYAQDNHADGPVPTTFTFVKNPLLSFEGKTKEVGSLISKLEPVWGFKVNYFENKVDFVQLIKSKVAVTSTVKGTLNFMVCNDKKCLPPKDVNFEIKIGGK
;
A
#
# COMPACT_ATOMS: atom_id res chain seq x y z
N MET A 1 11.82 66.31 48.91
CA MET A 1 13.10 66.24 48.17
C MET A 1 13.39 64.78 47.83
N ILE A 2 13.32 64.47 46.53
CA ILE A 2 13.92 63.34 45.77
C ILE A 2 13.87 61.94 46.41
N LYS A 3 13.00 61.07 45.88
CA LYS A 3 13.22 59.62 45.85
C LYS A 3 13.51 59.21 44.41
N GLN A 4 14.67 58.61 44.21
CA GLN A 4 15.23 58.21 42.93
C GLN A 4 14.37 57.11 42.29
N ILE A 5 14.08 57.25 41.00
CA ILE A 5 13.46 56.22 40.17
C ILE A 5 14.61 55.50 39.46
N THR A 6 14.94 54.30 39.92
CA THR A 6 15.90 53.43 39.24
C THR A 6 15.15 52.66 38.16
N PHE A 7 15.39 53.01 36.90
CA PHE A 7 14.80 52.36 35.73
C PHE A 7 15.64 51.11 35.40
N LEU A 8 15.14 49.92 35.74
CA LEU A 8 15.77 48.65 35.36
C LEU A 8 15.25 48.26 33.96
N VAL A 9 16.04 48.53 32.92
CA VAL A 9 15.76 48.04 31.56
C VAL A 9 16.28 46.61 31.46
N LEU A 10 15.38 45.64 31.48
CA LEU A 10 15.70 44.23 31.26
C LEU A 10 15.55 43.92 29.77
N THR A 11 16.63 43.99 29.02
CA THR A 11 16.69 43.58 27.61
C THR A 11 16.79 42.05 27.51
N THR A 12 15.65 41.39 27.30
CA THR A 12 15.60 39.97 26.93
C THR A 12 16.08 39.77 25.49
N ILE A 13 17.27 39.20 25.33
CA ILE A 13 17.79 38.70 24.05
C ILE A 13 17.01 37.43 23.68
N ILE A 14 16.15 37.52 22.67
CA ILE A 14 15.47 36.37 22.07
C ILE A 14 16.38 35.83 20.97
N THR A 15 17.10 34.75 21.25
CA THR A 15 17.85 34.00 20.24
C THR A 15 16.87 33.16 19.42
N ILE A 16 16.61 33.57 18.18
CA ILE A 16 15.90 32.75 17.20
C ILE A 16 16.84 31.63 16.75
N THR A 17 16.71 30.45 17.35
CA THR A 17 17.27 29.23 16.76
C THR A 17 16.38 28.81 15.60
N ALA A 18 16.81 29.11 14.38
CA ALA A 18 16.19 28.60 13.17
C ALA A 18 16.28 27.07 13.16
N ILE A 19 15.15 26.40 13.38
CA ILE A 19 15.05 24.95 13.23
C ILE A 19 14.93 24.70 11.73
N ALA A 20 16.01 24.22 11.10
CA ALA A 20 15.98 23.79 9.71
C ALA A 20 14.95 22.65 9.58
N GLN A 21 13.83 22.91 8.92
CA GLN A 21 12.83 21.90 8.62
C GLN A 21 13.38 21.02 7.50
N PHE A 22 13.88 19.84 7.87
CA PHE A 22 14.29 18.81 6.93
C PHE A 22 13.05 18.31 6.18
N THR A 23 12.74 18.90 5.02
CA THR A 23 11.79 18.29 4.08
C THR A 23 12.55 17.24 3.28
N GLY A 24 12.69 16.03 3.86
CA GLY A 24 13.03 14.86 3.07
C GLY A 24 12.01 14.65 1.95
N PRO A 25 12.31 13.85 0.90
CA PRO A 25 11.36 13.61 -0.17
C PRO A 25 10.06 13.06 0.41
N VAL A 26 8.96 13.81 0.24
CA VAL A 26 7.62 13.32 0.55
C VAL A 26 7.36 12.19 -0.43
N ASN A 27 7.41 10.97 0.08
CA ASN A 27 7.00 9.75 -0.58
C ASN A 27 5.49 9.81 -0.84
N ASN A 28 5.09 10.59 -1.85
CA ASN A 28 3.74 10.76 -2.38
C ASN A 28 3.24 9.48 -3.09
N ASN A 29 3.49 8.29 -2.54
CA ASN A 29 2.91 7.08 -3.09
C ASN A 29 1.43 7.05 -2.70
N PRO A 30 0.49 7.18 -3.64
CA PRO A 30 -0.93 7.27 -3.30
C PRO A 30 -1.52 5.92 -2.88
N VAL A 31 -0.70 4.86 -2.82
CA VAL A 31 -1.08 3.55 -2.31
C VAL A 31 -0.03 3.10 -1.30
N THR A 32 -0.51 2.71 -0.12
CA THR A 32 0.30 2.07 0.91
C THR A 32 -0.13 0.62 1.03
N TRP A 33 0.84 -0.29 1.12
CA TRP A 33 0.61 -1.74 1.17
C TRP A 33 0.95 -2.29 2.55
N SER A 34 0.08 -3.16 3.07
CA SER A 34 0.33 -3.96 4.27
C SER A 34 0.20 -5.44 3.95
N PHE A 35 1.10 -6.25 4.49
CA PHE A 35 1.22 -7.67 4.19
C PHE A 35 1.11 -8.48 5.47
N THR A 36 0.08 -9.31 5.57
CA THR A 36 -0.15 -10.13 6.76
C THR A 36 -0.54 -11.56 6.39
N ALA A 37 -0.32 -12.48 7.32
CA ALA A 37 -0.78 -13.85 7.20
C ALA A 37 -1.75 -14.17 8.34
N LYS A 38 -2.86 -14.82 8.01
CA LYS A 38 -3.85 -15.31 8.95
C LYS A 38 -3.96 -16.81 8.82
N LYS A 39 -3.72 -17.55 9.89
CA LYS A 39 -3.98 -19.00 9.91
C LYS A 39 -5.50 -19.23 9.96
N VAL A 40 -6.03 -20.01 9.03
CA VAL A 40 -7.47 -20.27 8.92
C VAL A 40 -7.85 -21.75 9.13
N ALA A 41 -6.89 -22.66 8.98
CA ALA A 41 -7.04 -24.07 9.34
C ALA A 41 -5.65 -24.70 9.58
N ASP A 42 -5.60 -26.02 9.82
CA ASP A 42 -4.31 -26.70 9.88
C ASP A 42 -3.53 -26.50 8.58
N LYS A 43 -2.28 -26.05 8.74
CA LYS A 43 -1.35 -25.68 7.66
C LYS A 43 -1.93 -24.77 6.57
N THR A 44 -3.06 -24.11 6.79
CA THR A 44 -3.76 -23.31 5.79
C THR A 44 -3.80 -21.86 6.24
N TYR A 45 -3.38 -20.96 5.35
CA TYR A 45 -3.21 -19.55 5.65
C TYR A 45 -3.82 -18.69 4.55
N GLU A 46 -4.46 -17.59 4.94
CA GLU A 46 -4.78 -16.47 4.07
C GLU A 46 -3.64 -15.47 4.11
N ILE A 47 -3.13 -15.11 2.94
CA ILE A 47 -2.18 -14.02 2.76
C ILE A 47 -2.96 -12.79 2.33
N HIS A 48 -2.96 -11.78 3.19
CA HIS A 48 -3.64 -10.51 2.98
C HIS A 48 -2.64 -9.46 2.52
N MET A 49 -2.90 -8.89 1.34
CA MET A 49 -2.13 -7.83 0.70
C MET A 49 -3.05 -6.61 0.62
N LEU A 50 -3.12 -5.85 1.70
CA LEU A 50 -4.05 -4.74 1.86
C LEU A 50 -3.48 -3.47 1.23
N ALA A 51 -4.17 -2.95 0.21
CA ALA A 51 -3.92 -1.63 -0.35
C ALA A 51 -4.78 -0.58 0.36
N THR A 52 -4.16 0.46 0.90
CA THR A 52 -4.83 1.69 1.32
C THR A 52 -4.53 2.77 0.29
N ILE A 53 -5.59 3.34 -0.31
CA ILE A 53 -5.52 4.20 -1.49
C ILE A 53 -5.92 5.62 -1.06
N SER A 54 -5.05 6.59 -1.33
CA SER A 54 -5.33 8.01 -1.08
C SER A 54 -6.56 8.48 -1.86
N SER A 55 -7.36 9.34 -1.25
CA SER A 55 -8.56 9.90 -1.87
C SER A 55 -8.29 10.48 -3.27
N GLY A 56 -9.19 10.19 -4.22
CA GLY A 56 -9.09 10.63 -5.62
C GLY A 56 -8.12 9.83 -6.48
N TYR A 57 -7.53 8.75 -5.96
CA TYR A 57 -6.78 7.79 -6.76
C TYR A 57 -7.54 6.49 -6.95
N HIS A 58 -7.28 5.84 -8.08
CA HIS A 58 -7.88 4.60 -8.50
C HIS A 58 -6.79 3.54 -8.68
N LEU A 59 -6.92 2.42 -7.97
CA LEU A 59 -6.07 1.24 -8.14
C LEU A 59 -6.77 0.23 -9.04
N TYR A 60 -6.14 -0.15 -10.14
CA TYR A 60 -6.78 -1.03 -11.12
C TYR A 60 -6.89 -2.48 -10.63
N ALA A 61 -8.05 -3.09 -10.89
CA ALA A 61 -8.33 -4.48 -10.57
C ALA A 61 -7.45 -5.45 -11.39
N GLN A 62 -7.35 -6.69 -10.95
CA GLN A 62 -6.62 -7.76 -11.63
C GLN A 62 -7.26 -8.15 -12.96
N ASP A 63 -8.60 -8.09 -13.02
CA ASP A 63 -9.36 -8.35 -14.25
C ASP A 63 -9.78 -7.02 -14.88
N ASN A 64 -9.12 -6.69 -15.97
CA ASN A 64 -9.33 -5.46 -16.71
C ASN A 64 -9.07 -5.71 -18.20
N HIS A 65 -9.58 -4.82 -19.05
CA HIS A 65 -9.37 -4.93 -20.49
C HIS A 65 -7.89 -4.79 -20.84
N ALA A 66 -7.40 -5.58 -21.81
CA ALA A 66 -5.97 -5.63 -22.17
C ALA A 66 -5.43 -4.29 -22.70
N ASP A 67 -6.27 -3.54 -23.42
CA ASP A 67 -5.94 -2.19 -23.92
C ASP A 67 -6.13 -1.09 -22.87
N GLY A 68 -6.54 -1.46 -21.64
CA GLY A 68 -6.77 -0.56 -20.54
C GLY A 68 -5.51 -0.28 -19.71
N PRO A 69 -5.71 0.39 -18.55
CA PRO A 69 -4.65 0.58 -17.58
C PRO A 69 -4.06 -0.74 -17.07
N VAL A 70 -2.74 -0.75 -16.78
CA VAL A 70 -2.04 -1.93 -16.28
C VAL A 70 -2.73 -2.46 -15.01
N PRO A 71 -3.22 -3.71 -15.00
CA PRO A 71 -3.92 -4.30 -13.87
C PRO A 71 -2.97 -4.59 -12.70
N THR A 72 -3.51 -4.63 -11.48
CA THR A 72 -2.73 -5.14 -10.34
C THR A 72 -2.45 -6.62 -10.55
N THR A 73 -1.21 -7.06 -10.35
CA THR A 73 -0.83 -8.48 -10.49
C THR A 73 0.07 -8.92 -9.35
N PHE A 74 0.04 -10.21 -9.05
CA PHE A 74 0.85 -10.84 -8.01
C PHE A 74 1.63 -12.02 -8.58
N THR A 75 2.94 -11.98 -8.43
CA THR A 75 3.84 -13.07 -8.80
C THR A 75 4.48 -13.64 -7.54
N PHE A 76 4.14 -14.88 -7.20
CA PHE A 76 4.71 -15.56 -6.04
C PHE A 76 5.98 -16.33 -6.41
N VAL A 77 7.00 -16.24 -5.57
CA VAL A 77 8.22 -17.04 -5.72
C VAL A 77 7.90 -18.49 -5.39
N LYS A 78 8.28 -19.41 -6.29
CA LYS A 78 8.07 -20.85 -6.10
C LYS A 78 8.74 -21.33 -4.82
N ASN A 79 7.97 -21.97 -3.95
CA ASN A 79 8.46 -22.58 -2.72
C ASN A 79 7.96 -24.04 -2.68
N PRO A 80 8.85 -25.05 -2.68
CA PRO A 80 8.44 -26.45 -2.72
C PRO A 80 7.61 -26.89 -1.51
N LEU A 81 7.69 -26.15 -0.39
CA LEU A 81 6.96 -26.42 0.84
C LEU A 81 5.53 -25.82 0.83
N LEU A 82 5.21 -24.97 -0.13
CA LEU A 82 3.93 -24.27 -0.21
C LEU A 82 3.15 -24.72 -1.46
N SER A 83 1.83 -24.71 -1.37
CA SER A 83 0.92 -24.67 -2.52
C SER A 83 0.07 -23.41 -2.45
N PHE A 84 -0.09 -22.74 -3.60
CA PHE A 84 -0.94 -21.58 -3.77
C PHE A 84 -2.25 -22.05 -4.38
N GLU A 85 -3.35 -21.88 -3.64
CA GLU A 85 -4.64 -22.45 -4.00
C GLU A 85 -5.47 -21.41 -4.76
N GLY A 86 -5.70 -21.65 -6.06
CA GLY A 86 -6.48 -20.74 -6.90
C GLY A 86 -5.79 -19.40 -7.17
N LYS A 87 -6.58 -18.44 -7.70
CA LYS A 87 -6.14 -17.06 -7.95
C LYS A 87 -6.27 -16.21 -6.68
N THR A 88 -5.45 -15.17 -6.56
CA THR A 88 -5.63 -14.10 -5.58
C THR A 88 -7.01 -13.46 -5.76
N LYS A 89 -7.77 -13.38 -4.68
CA LYS A 89 -9.12 -12.79 -4.65
C LYS A 89 -9.05 -11.32 -4.30
N GLU A 90 -10.01 -10.54 -4.78
CA GLU A 90 -10.15 -9.13 -4.45
C GLU A 90 -11.32 -8.95 -3.45
N VAL A 91 -11.02 -8.39 -2.28
CA VAL A 91 -11.99 -8.14 -1.22
C VAL A 91 -12.09 -6.62 -1.03
N GLY A 92 -13.03 -6.03 -1.74
CA GLY A 92 -13.28 -4.58 -1.74
C GLY A 92 -14.49 -4.23 -2.59
N SER A 93 -14.85 -2.95 -2.60
CA SER A 93 -15.93 -2.44 -3.45
C SER A 93 -15.39 -2.18 -4.84
N LEU A 94 -15.56 -3.16 -5.75
CA LEU A 94 -15.16 -3.02 -7.14
C LEU A 94 -16.01 -1.95 -7.84
N ILE A 95 -15.36 -1.00 -8.48
CA ILE A 95 -16.00 0.01 -9.33
C ILE A 95 -15.70 -0.36 -10.78
N SER A 96 -16.75 -0.40 -11.61
CA SER A 96 -16.63 -0.68 -13.04
C SER A 96 -17.25 0.47 -13.82
N LYS A 97 -16.43 1.17 -14.61
CA LYS A 97 -16.84 2.38 -15.34
C LYS A 97 -16.53 2.22 -16.83
N LEU A 98 -17.48 2.55 -17.69
CA LEU A 98 -17.23 2.62 -19.13
C LEU A 98 -16.34 3.82 -19.43
N GLU A 99 -15.21 3.60 -20.09
CA GLU A 99 -14.35 4.68 -20.57
C GLU A 99 -14.80 5.10 -21.96
N PRO A 100 -15.42 6.30 -22.13
CA PRO A 100 -16.04 6.69 -23.39
C PRO A 100 -15.06 6.78 -24.55
N VAL A 101 -13.79 7.08 -24.26
CA VAL A 101 -12.73 7.21 -25.25
C VAL A 101 -12.40 5.85 -25.90
N TRP A 102 -12.51 4.77 -25.15
CA TRP A 102 -12.10 3.43 -25.60
C TRP A 102 -13.25 2.46 -25.79
N GLY A 103 -14.43 2.77 -25.24
CA GLY A 103 -15.63 1.96 -25.40
C GLY A 103 -15.65 0.66 -24.59
N PHE A 104 -14.67 0.44 -23.70
CA PHE A 104 -14.65 -0.70 -22.78
C PHE A 104 -14.74 -0.25 -21.31
N LYS A 105 -15.11 -1.19 -20.45
CA LYS A 105 -15.16 -0.97 -19.00
C LYS A 105 -13.77 -1.07 -18.39
N VAL A 106 -13.48 -0.15 -17.48
CA VAL A 106 -12.30 -0.18 -16.62
C VAL A 106 -12.73 -0.48 -15.19
N ASN A 107 -12.06 -1.45 -14.60
CA ASN A 107 -12.32 -1.94 -13.25
C ASN A 107 -11.25 -1.41 -12.26
N TYR A 108 -11.68 -0.82 -11.16
CA TYR A 108 -10.76 -0.24 -10.18
C TYR A 108 -11.34 -0.20 -8.77
N PHE A 109 -10.49 0.11 -7.80
CA PHE A 109 -10.81 0.30 -6.39
C PHE A 109 -10.41 1.70 -5.93
N GLU A 110 -11.14 2.20 -4.94
CA GLU A 110 -10.86 3.43 -4.21
C GLU A 110 -10.82 3.15 -2.71
N ASN A 111 -10.16 4.01 -1.94
CA ASN A 111 -10.00 3.95 -0.48
C ASN A 111 -9.23 2.72 0.04
N LYS A 112 -9.74 1.51 -0.20
CA LYS A 112 -9.12 0.26 0.21
C LYS A 112 -9.58 -0.93 -0.62
N VAL A 113 -8.68 -1.90 -0.78
CA VAL A 113 -8.98 -3.25 -1.26
C VAL A 113 -7.98 -4.21 -0.65
N ASP A 114 -8.45 -5.37 -0.22
CA ASP A 114 -7.60 -6.44 0.29
C ASP A 114 -7.49 -7.56 -0.74
N PHE A 115 -6.27 -7.85 -1.17
CA PHE A 115 -6.01 -8.96 -2.06
C PHE A 115 -5.66 -10.18 -1.24
N VAL A 116 -6.42 -11.26 -1.38
CA VAL A 116 -6.34 -12.44 -0.51
C VAL A 116 -5.91 -13.66 -1.31
N GLN A 117 -4.73 -14.21 -1.02
CA GLN A 117 -4.25 -15.46 -1.58
C GLN A 117 -4.29 -16.57 -0.53
N LEU A 118 -5.00 -17.66 -0.83
CA LEU A 118 -5.02 -18.85 0.01
C LEU A 118 -3.78 -19.70 -0.27
N ILE A 119 -3.10 -20.12 0.79
CA ILE A 119 -1.93 -21.00 0.68
C ILE A 119 -2.03 -22.16 1.67
N LYS A 120 -1.46 -23.30 1.28
CA LYS A 120 -1.26 -24.45 2.17
C LYS A 120 0.22 -24.75 2.31
N SER A 121 0.65 -24.96 3.55
CA SER A 121 1.96 -25.54 3.84
C SER A 121 1.88 -27.06 3.79
N LYS A 122 2.86 -27.68 3.16
CA LYS A 122 2.98 -29.15 3.09
C LYS A 122 3.51 -29.73 4.40
N VAL A 123 4.23 -28.92 5.17
CA VAL A 123 4.93 -29.31 6.40
C VAL A 123 4.58 -28.38 7.56
N ALA A 124 4.61 -28.89 8.78
CA ALA A 124 4.31 -28.11 9.99
C ALA A 124 5.55 -27.37 10.52
N VAL A 125 6.24 -26.62 9.64
CA VAL A 125 7.40 -25.80 9.99
C VAL A 125 7.18 -24.36 9.54
N THR A 126 7.92 -23.43 10.14
CA THR A 126 7.95 -22.05 9.67
C THR A 126 8.44 -22.03 8.22
N SER A 127 7.74 -21.29 7.38
CA SER A 127 8.11 -21.03 6.00
C SER A 127 7.88 -19.57 5.67
N THR A 128 8.30 -19.18 4.48
CA THR A 128 8.19 -17.81 4.02
C THR A 128 7.51 -17.77 2.67
N VAL A 129 6.49 -16.92 2.56
CA VAL A 129 5.85 -16.52 1.31
C VAL A 129 6.60 -15.30 0.80
N LYS A 130 7.13 -15.38 -0.41
CA LYS A 130 7.75 -14.25 -1.09
C LYS A 130 7.04 -13.98 -2.41
N GLY A 131 6.99 -12.74 -2.81
CA GLY A 131 6.45 -12.37 -4.11
C GLY A 131 6.72 -10.94 -4.46
N THR A 132 6.29 -10.59 -5.66
CA THR A 132 6.30 -9.24 -6.20
C THR A 132 4.88 -8.92 -6.62
N LEU A 133 4.37 -7.78 -6.17
CA LEU A 133 3.15 -7.19 -6.70
C LEU A 133 3.52 -6.08 -7.69
N ASN A 134 2.84 -6.02 -8.83
CA ASN A 134 2.93 -4.92 -9.78
C ASN A 134 1.57 -4.21 -9.82
N PHE A 135 1.58 -2.88 -9.80
CA PHE A 135 0.34 -2.11 -9.85
C PHE A 135 0.53 -0.77 -10.53
N MET A 136 -0.57 -0.24 -11.07
CA MET A 136 -0.64 1.11 -11.60
C MET A 136 -1.81 1.85 -10.95
N VAL A 137 -1.65 3.17 -10.80
CA VAL A 137 -2.67 4.05 -10.23
C VAL A 137 -2.81 5.32 -11.05
N CYS A 138 -4.05 5.78 -11.17
CA CYS A 138 -4.36 7.06 -11.79
C CYS A 138 -5.27 7.89 -10.90
N ASN A 139 -5.28 9.19 -11.15
CA ASN A 139 -6.33 10.09 -10.73
C ASN A 139 -6.92 10.77 -11.98
N ASP A 140 -7.86 11.69 -11.78
CA ASP A 140 -8.55 12.40 -12.88
C ASP A 140 -7.63 13.18 -13.83
N LYS A 141 -6.36 13.40 -13.46
CA LYS A 141 -5.42 14.22 -14.23
C LYS A 141 -4.32 13.41 -14.88
N LYS A 142 -3.88 12.33 -14.24
CA LYS A 142 -2.70 11.57 -14.69
C LYS A 142 -2.68 10.16 -14.14
N CYS A 143 -1.97 9.31 -14.87
CA CYS A 143 -1.52 8.01 -14.41
C CYS A 143 -0.07 8.10 -13.93
N LEU A 144 0.23 7.39 -12.84
CA LEU A 144 1.61 7.17 -12.42
C LEU A 144 2.15 5.93 -13.13
N PRO A 145 3.46 5.86 -13.45
CA PRO A 145 4.06 4.65 -13.98
C PRO A 145 3.79 3.44 -13.06
N PRO A 146 3.63 2.23 -13.61
CA PRO A 146 3.52 1.02 -12.82
C PRO A 146 4.70 0.85 -11.85
N LYS A 147 4.43 0.25 -10.70
CA LYS A 147 5.44 0.01 -9.65
C LYS A 147 5.41 -1.42 -9.17
N ASP A 148 6.60 -1.93 -8.90
CA ASP A 148 6.79 -3.21 -8.23
C ASP A 148 7.01 -3.01 -6.72
N VAL A 149 6.37 -3.86 -5.91
CA VAL A 149 6.64 -3.97 -4.48
C VAL A 149 6.90 -5.43 -4.14
N ASN A 150 8.11 -5.71 -3.65
CA ASN A 150 8.46 -7.02 -3.14
C ASN A 150 7.93 -7.17 -1.72
N PHE A 151 7.39 -8.35 -1.40
CA PHE A 151 6.92 -8.67 -0.07
C PHE A 151 7.46 -10.03 0.39
N GLU A 152 7.62 -10.13 1.71
CA GLU A 152 8.04 -11.34 2.39
C GLU A 152 7.23 -11.51 3.67
N ILE A 153 6.54 -12.64 3.82
CA ILE A 153 5.63 -12.91 4.93
C ILE A 153 5.98 -14.27 5.51
N LYS A 154 6.28 -14.32 6.81
CA LYS A 154 6.50 -15.57 7.53
C LYS A 154 5.16 -16.22 7.86
N ILE A 155 5.08 -17.52 7.65
CA ILE A 155 3.93 -18.36 8.02
C ILE A 155 4.41 -19.57 8.82
N GLY A 156 3.54 -20.11 9.68
CA GLY A 156 3.92 -21.19 10.58
C GLY A 156 4.94 -20.76 11.65
N GLY A 157 5.23 -21.67 12.58
CA GLY A 157 5.75 -21.30 13.90
C GLY A 157 4.60 -21.27 14.91
N LYS A 158 4.95 -21.40 16.20
CA LYS A 158 3.98 -21.51 17.30
C LYS A 158 3.07 -20.29 17.37
#